data_AF-A0A1T4MAN4-F1
#
_entry.id   AF-A0A1T4MAN4-F1
#
_cell.length_a   1.000
_cell.length_b   1.000
_cell.length_c   1.000
_cell.angle_alpha   90.00
_cell.angle_beta   90.00
_cell.angle_gamma   90.00
#
_symmetry.space_group_name_H-M   'P 1'
#
loop_
_entity.id
_entity.type
_entity.pdbx_description
1 polymer ?
#
loop_
_entity_poly.entity_id
_entity_poly.type
_entity_poly.pdbx_seq_one_letter_code
_entity_poly.pdbx_strand_id
1 'polypeptide(L)'
;MKAIRLLILCTGLFFHACAHDSSTAAPIAVASAVTTDSITRGDYTLVFINQSPTFDLQLKERMINTFFTIYPVLVNAYNPDARKKVTFVIDPSYTGVAATSGGRVVYSPEWFRQHPGDIDVVTHEVMHVVQSYPGGAGPGWLTEGIADYVRYRYGVDNAGAGWSLTEFNPSQRYDNSYRITARFLVWLEKNFSDKLVKILDDHMRRKTYSPGIWQSQTGKSLDALWHDYASRPAL
;
A
#
# COMPACT_ATOMS: atom_id res chain seq x y z
N MET A 1 38.94 67.36 -32.19
CA MET A 1 40.41 67.48 -32.04
C MET A 1 41.03 66.09 -32.12
N LYS A 2 42.03 65.95 -33.01
CA LYS A 2 43.07 64.90 -33.10
C LYS A 2 42.55 63.45 -33.35
N ALA A 3 42.62 62.95 -34.59
CA ALA A 3 43.81 62.38 -35.27
C ALA A 3 43.93 60.86 -34.98
N ILE A 4 44.25 59.93 -35.89
CA ILE A 4 44.99 59.96 -37.16
C ILE A 4 44.88 58.55 -37.81
N ARG A 5 44.78 58.50 -39.15
CA ARG A 5 45.44 57.61 -40.16
C ARG A 5 45.51 56.08 -39.93
N LEU A 6 45.62 55.20 -40.93
CA LEU A 6 45.54 55.16 -42.39
C LEU A 6 46.10 53.75 -42.74
N LEU A 7 45.58 53.13 -43.81
CA LEU A 7 46.29 52.22 -44.72
C LEU A 7 46.65 50.78 -44.26
N ILE A 8 46.13 49.75 -44.95
CA ILE A 8 46.81 49.02 -46.05
C ILE A 8 45.98 47.78 -46.48
N LEU A 9 46.03 47.52 -47.78
CA LEU A 9 45.40 46.48 -48.59
C LEU A 9 46.16 45.13 -48.53
N CYS A 10 45.49 44.08 -49.05
CA CYS A 10 46.02 42.77 -49.50
C CYS A 10 46.34 41.74 -48.39
N THR A 11 46.05 40.43 -48.47
CA THR A 11 45.95 39.48 -49.60
C THR A 11 45.24 38.18 -49.16
N GLY A 12 44.46 37.60 -50.08
CA GLY A 12 44.32 36.17 -50.42
C GLY A 12 44.37 35.00 -49.41
N LEU A 13 43.33 34.16 -49.55
CA LEU A 13 43.33 32.68 -49.72
C LEU A 13 43.30 31.69 -48.51
N PHE A 14 42.21 30.90 -48.53
CA PHE A 14 41.98 29.48 -48.20
C PHE A 14 41.84 28.97 -46.74
N PHE A 15 40.62 28.48 -46.50
CA PHE A 15 40.15 27.32 -45.71
C PHE A 15 40.76 27.06 -44.32
N HIS A 16 39.89 27.14 -43.29
CA HIS A 16 39.60 26.00 -42.42
C HIS A 16 38.21 26.19 -41.77
N ALA A 17 37.33 25.23 -41.98
CA ALA A 17 36.06 25.14 -41.29
C ALA A 17 36.32 24.93 -39.79
N CYS A 18 35.90 25.89 -38.96
CA CYS A 18 35.83 25.66 -37.52
C CYS A 18 34.53 24.89 -37.25
N ALA A 19 34.67 23.61 -36.91
CA ALA A 19 33.58 22.81 -36.39
C ALA A 19 33.05 23.47 -35.11
N HIS A 20 31.72 23.68 -35.05
CA HIS A 20 31.02 24.00 -33.82
C HIS A 20 31.14 22.81 -32.87
N ASP A 21 31.86 22.99 -31.76
CA ASP A 21 31.76 22.14 -30.59
C ASP A 21 30.35 22.26 -30.00
N SER A 22 29.45 21.41 -30.51
CA SER A 22 28.17 21.13 -29.87
C SER A 22 28.46 20.12 -28.76
N SER A 23 28.85 20.62 -27.58
CA SER A 23 28.90 19.82 -26.37
C SER A 23 27.49 19.36 -26.00
N THR A 24 27.04 18.24 -26.54
CA THR A 24 25.89 17.50 -26.04
C THR A 24 26.34 16.79 -24.76
N ALA A 25 26.06 17.42 -23.61
CA ALA A 25 26.14 16.71 -22.35
C ALA A 25 25.23 15.48 -22.43
N ALA A 26 25.82 14.29 -22.36
CA ALA A 26 25.08 13.05 -22.23
C ALA A 26 24.17 13.15 -20.98
N PRO A 27 22.93 12.62 -21.03
CA PRO A 27 22.11 12.58 -19.83
C PRO A 27 22.88 11.78 -18.78
N ILE A 28 23.12 12.40 -17.63
CA ILE A 28 23.66 11.72 -16.46
C ILE A 28 22.63 10.64 -16.12
N ALA A 29 22.97 9.38 -16.42
CA ALA A 29 22.24 8.25 -15.88
C ALA A 29 22.35 8.36 -14.36
N VAL A 30 21.30 8.84 -13.71
CA VAL A 30 21.17 8.74 -12.25
C VAL A 30 21.15 7.25 -11.99
N ALA A 31 22.26 6.69 -11.53
CA ALA A 31 22.31 5.30 -11.09
C ALA A 31 21.16 5.10 -10.10
N SER A 32 20.32 4.08 -10.33
CA SER A 32 19.28 3.71 -9.39
C SER A 32 19.94 3.30 -8.08
N ALA A 33 20.06 4.25 -7.15
CA ALA A 33 20.65 4.01 -5.85
C ALA A 33 19.64 3.18 -5.05
N VAL A 34 19.80 1.87 -5.09
CA VAL A 34 19.04 0.94 -4.27
C VAL A 34 19.64 0.93 -2.88
N THR A 35 18.89 1.38 -1.87
CA THR A 35 19.29 1.26 -0.46
C THR A 35 18.53 0.13 0.21
N THR A 36 19.16 -0.56 1.15
CA THR A 36 18.50 -1.60 1.96
C THR A 36 18.82 -1.39 3.42
N ASP A 37 17.78 -1.24 4.24
CA ASP A 37 17.88 -1.24 5.70
C ASP A 37 17.25 -2.49 6.26
N SER A 38 17.79 -2.98 7.38
CA SER A 38 17.19 -4.08 8.15
C SER A 38 17.03 -3.62 9.58
N ILE A 39 15.79 -3.44 10.01
CA ILE A 39 15.44 -2.96 11.34
C ILE A 39 14.82 -4.13 12.11
N THR A 40 15.30 -4.40 13.31
CA THR A 40 14.73 -5.41 14.20
C THR A 40 14.30 -4.75 15.50
N ARG A 41 13.06 -5.00 15.94
CA ARG A 41 12.55 -4.60 17.26
C ARG A 41 11.87 -5.80 17.90
N GLY A 42 12.45 -6.28 19.01
CA GLY A 42 12.04 -7.54 19.63
C GLY A 42 12.13 -8.69 18.62
N ASP A 43 11.04 -9.44 18.48
CA ASP A 43 10.94 -10.60 17.60
C ASP A 43 10.78 -10.26 16.11
N TYR A 44 10.43 -9.03 15.78
CA TYR A 44 10.05 -8.65 14.42
C TYR A 44 11.17 -7.93 13.68
N THR A 45 11.31 -8.25 12.39
CA THR A 45 12.30 -7.63 11.50
C THR A 45 11.62 -7.09 10.24
N LEU A 46 11.88 -5.83 9.94
CA LEU A 46 11.49 -5.18 8.70
C LEU A 46 12.73 -4.93 7.84
N VAL A 47 12.75 -5.52 6.65
CA VAL A 47 13.72 -5.16 5.59
C VAL A 47 13.08 -4.10 4.71
N PHE A 48 13.68 -2.92 4.62
CA PHE A 48 13.19 -1.82 3.80
C PHE A 48 14.13 -1.60 2.61
N ILE A 49 13.68 -1.98 1.41
CA ILE A 49 14.41 -1.78 0.16
C ILE A 49 13.82 -0.56 -0.53
N ASN A 50 14.63 0.47 -0.75
CA ASN A 50 14.23 1.65 -1.49
C ASN A 50 14.90 1.65 -2.87
N GLN A 51 14.10 1.58 -3.94
CA GLN A 51 14.58 1.69 -5.32
C GLN A 51 14.23 3.07 -5.93
N SER A 52 13.70 3.99 -5.13
CA SER A 52 13.39 5.38 -5.52
C SER A 52 14.32 6.35 -4.77
N PRO A 53 15.37 6.89 -5.43
CA PRO A 53 16.35 7.77 -4.80
C PRO A 53 15.75 9.05 -4.19
N THR A 54 14.56 9.46 -4.66
CA THR A 54 13.84 10.65 -4.21
C THR A 54 12.74 10.36 -3.19
N PHE A 55 12.66 9.12 -2.68
CA PHE A 55 11.65 8.76 -1.69
C PHE A 55 11.88 9.52 -0.37
N ASP A 56 10.80 10.06 0.19
CA ASP A 56 10.84 10.88 1.40
C ASP A 56 11.29 10.04 2.61
N LEU A 57 12.39 10.47 3.26
CA LEU A 57 12.97 9.79 4.41
C LEU A 57 12.06 9.87 5.66
N GLN A 58 11.31 10.96 5.85
CA GLN A 58 10.36 11.08 6.94
C GLN A 58 9.18 10.13 6.72
N LEU A 59 8.71 10.01 5.47
CA LEU A 59 7.67 9.03 5.14
C LEU A 59 8.16 7.60 5.37
N LYS A 60 9.39 7.27 4.95
CA LYS A 60 10.01 5.97 5.25
C LYS A 60 10.00 5.68 6.75
N GLU A 61 10.41 6.63 7.59
CA GLU A 61 10.37 6.48 9.05
C GLU A 61 8.94 6.27 9.57
N ARG A 62 7.95 7.02 9.06
CA ARG A 62 6.54 6.82 9.41
C ARG A 62 6.05 5.42 9.03
N MET A 63 6.36 4.92 7.82
CA MET A 63 6.00 3.57 7.40
C MET A 63 6.63 2.48 8.29
N ILE A 64 7.92 2.63 8.64
CA ILE A 64 8.62 1.73 9.56
C ILE A 64 7.93 1.74 10.94
N ASN A 65 7.60 2.92 11.45
CA ASN A 65 6.92 3.05 12.74
C ASN A 65 5.51 2.46 12.72
N THR A 66 4.73 2.66 11.64
CA THR A 66 3.42 2.02 11.46
C THR A 66 3.55 0.50 11.51
N PHE A 67 4.51 -0.08 10.77
CA PHE A 67 4.75 -1.52 10.80
C PHE A 67 5.02 -2.03 12.23
N PHE A 68 5.97 -1.42 12.95
CA PHE A 68 6.31 -1.88 14.29
C PHE A 68 5.24 -1.60 15.34
N THR A 69 4.33 -0.66 15.08
CA THR A 69 3.19 -0.39 15.96
C THR A 69 2.08 -1.42 15.75
N ILE A 70 1.77 -1.74 14.49
CA ILE A 70 0.56 -2.50 14.15
C ILE A 70 0.82 -3.97 13.88
N TYR A 71 1.91 -4.34 13.20
CA TYR A 71 2.13 -5.72 12.81
C TYR A 71 2.15 -6.71 13.99
N PRO A 72 2.85 -6.44 15.12
CA PRO A 72 2.79 -7.32 16.29
C PRO A 72 1.38 -7.47 16.87
N VAL A 73 0.57 -6.41 16.84
CA VAL A 73 -0.82 -6.41 17.31
C VAL A 73 -1.67 -7.34 16.44
N LEU A 74 -1.53 -7.24 15.11
CA LEU A 74 -2.27 -8.08 14.17
C LEU A 74 -1.85 -9.55 14.23
N VAL A 75 -0.55 -9.83 14.32
CA VAL A 75 -0.02 -11.19 14.51
C VAL A 75 -0.63 -11.82 15.76
N ASN A 76 -0.61 -11.13 16.89
CA ASN A 76 -1.22 -11.63 18.12
C ASN A 76 -2.74 -11.83 18.01
N ALA A 77 -3.44 -10.92 17.30
CA ALA A 77 -4.89 -10.93 17.24
C ALA A 77 -5.48 -11.96 16.25
N TYR A 78 -4.76 -12.29 15.17
CA TYR A 78 -5.28 -13.08 14.05
C TYR A 78 -4.45 -14.32 13.73
N ASN A 79 -3.11 -14.25 13.76
CA ASN A 79 -2.25 -15.37 13.37
C ASN A 79 -0.90 -15.33 14.09
N PRO A 80 -0.76 -15.96 15.27
CA PRO A 80 0.50 -15.99 16.02
C PRO A 80 1.66 -16.68 15.29
N ASP A 81 1.35 -17.50 14.29
CA ASP A 81 2.33 -18.20 13.45
C ASP A 81 2.77 -17.38 12.22
N ALA A 82 2.25 -16.16 12.06
CA ALA A 82 2.64 -15.27 10.97
C ALA A 82 4.15 -14.99 11.00
N ARG A 83 4.72 -14.77 9.81
CA ARG A 83 6.16 -14.55 9.66
C ARG A 83 6.63 -13.37 10.49
N LYS A 84 7.78 -13.53 11.15
CA LYS A 84 8.40 -12.46 11.94
C LYS A 84 9.26 -11.50 11.12
N LYS A 85 9.59 -11.88 9.88
CA LYS A 85 10.36 -11.07 8.92
C LYS A 85 9.49 -10.66 7.74
N VAL A 86 9.39 -9.36 7.50
CA VAL A 86 8.65 -8.74 6.39
C VAL A 86 9.60 -7.83 5.60
N THR A 87 9.38 -7.75 4.29
CA THR A 87 10.16 -6.90 3.39
C THR A 87 9.26 -5.87 2.73
N PHE A 88 9.57 -4.59 2.90
CA PHE A 88 8.98 -3.51 2.10
C PHE A 88 9.90 -3.18 0.94
N VAL A 89 9.31 -2.94 -0.23
CA VAL A 89 10.02 -2.50 -1.42
C VAL A 89 9.32 -1.26 -1.97
N ILE A 90 10.03 -0.13 -1.98
CA ILE A 90 9.60 1.05 -2.72
C ILE A 90 10.05 0.89 -4.16
N ASP A 91 9.11 0.62 -5.06
CA ASP A 91 9.37 0.25 -6.44
C ASP A 91 8.75 1.30 -7.39
N PRO A 92 9.56 2.16 -8.04
CA PRO A 92 9.04 3.18 -8.94
C PRO A 92 8.43 2.62 -10.23
N SER A 93 8.60 1.33 -10.53
CA SER A 93 7.96 0.67 -11.67
C SER A 93 6.55 0.15 -11.35
N TYR A 94 6.18 0.10 -10.07
CA TYR A 94 4.87 -0.35 -9.64
C TYR A 94 3.82 0.76 -9.76
N THR A 95 2.74 0.48 -10.50
CA THR A 95 1.73 1.47 -10.89
C THR A 95 0.45 1.45 -10.04
N GLY A 96 0.32 0.49 -9.11
CA GLY A 96 -0.79 0.44 -8.16
C GLY A 96 -0.54 1.29 -6.91
N VAL A 97 -1.31 1.05 -5.84
CA VAL A 97 -1.08 1.64 -4.51
C VAL A 97 0.01 0.88 -3.78
N ALA A 98 -0.28 -0.39 -3.51
CA ALA A 98 0.64 -1.37 -2.95
C ALA A 98 0.17 -2.79 -3.30
N ALA A 99 1.03 -3.78 -3.10
CA ALA A 99 0.69 -5.18 -3.25
C ALA A 99 1.53 -6.07 -2.34
N THR A 100 0.88 -7.04 -1.71
CA THR A 100 1.52 -8.04 -0.86
C THR A 100 1.57 -9.41 -1.52
N SER A 101 2.75 -10.04 -1.48
CA SER A 101 2.92 -11.45 -1.83
C SER A 101 3.84 -12.14 -0.82
N GLY A 102 3.28 -13.12 -0.11
CA GLY A 102 3.96 -13.79 0.98
C GLY A 102 4.33 -12.81 2.09
N GLY A 103 5.61 -12.42 2.15
CA GLY A 103 6.13 -11.49 3.16
C GLY A 103 6.80 -10.28 2.56
N ARG A 104 6.59 -10.07 1.26
CA ARG A 104 7.12 -8.94 0.51
C ARG A 104 5.95 -8.05 0.15
N VAL A 105 6.03 -6.79 0.55
CA VAL A 105 5.08 -5.74 0.21
C VAL A 105 5.76 -4.76 -0.73
N VAL A 106 5.13 -4.48 -1.85
CA VAL A 106 5.54 -3.44 -2.80
C VAL A 106 4.70 -2.21 -2.58
N TYR A 107 5.32 -1.04 -2.59
CA TYR A 107 4.66 0.24 -2.48
C TYR A 107 5.02 1.13 -3.67
N SER A 108 4.03 1.86 -4.18
CA SER A 108 4.26 2.89 -5.19
C SER A 108 4.78 4.18 -4.56
N PRO A 109 6.00 4.65 -4.89
CA PRO A 109 6.47 5.96 -4.45
C PRO A 109 5.61 7.09 -5.04
N GLU A 110 5.02 6.90 -6.22
CA GLU A 110 4.17 7.90 -6.87
C GLU A 110 2.84 8.09 -6.11
N TRP A 111 2.24 7.00 -5.61
CA TRP A 111 1.06 7.09 -4.75
C TRP A 111 1.34 7.98 -3.53
N PHE A 112 2.45 7.72 -2.85
CA PHE A 112 2.84 8.45 -1.65
C PHE A 112 3.27 9.90 -1.92
N ARG A 113 3.77 10.20 -3.12
CA ARG A 113 3.99 11.59 -3.55
C ARG A 113 2.67 12.37 -3.61
N GLN A 114 1.59 11.71 -4.04
CA GLN A 114 0.26 12.32 -4.15
C GLN A 114 -0.51 12.27 -2.82
N HIS A 115 -0.24 11.25 -1.99
CA HIS A 115 -0.94 10.96 -0.74
C HIS A 115 0.05 10.73 0.41
N PRO A 116 0.86 11.72 0.80
CA PRO A 116 1.92 11.54 1.80
C PRO A 116 1.40 11.20 3.21
N GLY A 117 0.11 11.42 3.46
CA GLY A 117 -0.57 11.03 4.71
C GLY A 117 -0.99 9.56 4.77
N ASP A 118 -0.99 8.82 3.65
CA ASP A 118 -1.65 7.50 3.53
C ASP A 118 -0.83 6.32 4.07
N ILE A 119 -0.23 6.48 5.23
CA ILE A 119 0.64 5.47 5.85
C ILE A 119 -0.11 4.20 6.28
N ASP A 120 -1.44 4.26 6.41
CA ASP A 120 -2.27 3.10 6.75
C ASP A 120 -2.53 2.13 5.59
N VAL A 121 -2.02 2.44 4.39
CA VAL A 121 -1.76 1.39 3.39
C VAL A 121 -0.84 0.32 3.98
N VAL A 122 0.11 0.68 4.85
CA VAL A 122 0.93 -0.31 5.57
C VAL A 122 0.04 -1.26 6.37
N THR A 123 -0.93 -0.75 7.12
CA THR A 123 -1.85 -1.56 7.94
C THR A 123 -2.65 -2.55 7.09
N HIS A 124 -3.15 -2.12 5.93
CA HIS A 124 -3.84 -2.99 4.98
C HIS A 124 -2.90 -4.10 4.47
N GLU A 125 -1.74 -3.72 3.93
CA GLU A 125 -0.84 -4.68 3.29
C GLU A 125 -0.25 -5.70 4.27
N VAL A 126 0.14 -5.26 5.47
CA VAL A 126 0.69 -6.19 6.46
C VAL A 126 -0.37 -7.13 7.01
N MET A 127 -1.67 -6.78 6.92
CA MET A 127 -2.74 -7.73 7.20
C MET A 127 -2.71 -8.90 6.20
N HIS A 128 -2.44 -8.69 4.91
CA HIS A 128 -2.28 -9.80 3.97
C HIS A 128 -1.13 -10.75 4.34
N VAL A 129 -0.07 -10.23 4.96
CA VAL A 129 1.01 -11.06 5.49
C VAL A 129 0.52 -11.92 6.67
N VAL A 130 -0.31 -11.36 7.55
CA VAL A 130 -0.93 -12.07 8.68
C VAL A 130 -1.95 -13.10 8.22
N GLN A 131 -2.80 -12.74 7.25
CA GLN A 131 -3.78 -13.63 6.64
C GLN A 131 -3.10 -14.89 6.11
N SER A 132 -2.03 -14.74 5.33
CA SER A 132 -1.24 -15.85 4.76
C SER A 132 -2.13 -16.95 4.16
N TYR A 133 -3.24 -16.57 3.54
CA TYR A 133 -4.26 -17.51 3.09
C TYR A 133 -3.72 -18.42 1.99
N PRO A 134 -3.96 -19.74 2.06
CA PRO A 134 -3.60 -20.66 0.99
C PRO A 134 -4.45 -20.43 -0.27
N GLY A 135 -3.96 -20.89 -1.43
CA GLY A 135 -4.73 -20.84 -2.68
C GLY A 135 -6.09 -21.55 -2.54
N GLY A 136 -7.17 -20.86 -2.92
CA GLY A 136 -8.54 -21.34 -2.77
C GLY A 136 -9.07 -21.35 -1.33
N ALA A 137 -8.51 -20.50 -0.46
CA ALA A 137 -8.95 -20.31 0.93
C ALA A 137 -10.39 -19.79 1.06
N GLY A 138 -10.85 -18.99 0.09
CA GLY A 138 -12.10 -18.26 0.17
C GLY A 138 -12.19 -17.23 -0.96
N PRO A 139 -13.26 -16.41 -0.98
CA PRO A 139 -13.44 -15.42 -2.01
C PRO A 139 -12.51 -14.21 -1.79
N GLY A 140 -11.92 -13.69 -2.87
CA GLY A 140 -10.98 -12.55 -2.80
C GLY A 140 -11.60 -11.29 -2.20
N TRP A 141 -12.89 -11.04 -2.40
CA TRP A 141 -13.55 -9.87 -1.82
C TRP A 141 -13.52 -9.85 -0.29
N LEU A 142 -13.53 -11.03 0.34
CA LEU A 142 -13.46 -11.15 1.78
C LEU A 142 -12.02 -10.95 2.27
N THR A 143 -11.03 -11.44 1.52
CA THR A 143 -9.60 -11.16 1.78
C THR A 143 -9.34 -9.66 1.85
N GLU A 144 -9.75 -8.91 0.82
CA GLU A 144 -9.59 -7.45 0.74
C GLU A 144 -10.45 -6.72 1.78
N GLY A 145 -11.68 -7.18 1.98
CA GLY A 145 -12.59 -6.59 2.97
C GLY A 145 -12.09 -6.72 4.40
N ILE A 146 -11.45 -7.83 4.76
CA ILE A 146 -10.83 -8.01 6.07
C ILE A 146 -9.61 -7.10 6.23
N ALA A 147 -8.80 -6.93 5.18
CA ALA A 147 -7.65 -6.02 5.22
C ALA A 147 -8.09 -4.56 5.47
N ASP A 148 -9.15 -4.09 4.81
CA ASP A 148 -9.70 -2.75 5.06
C ASP A 148 -10.49 -2.65 6.38
N TYR A 149 -11.13 -3.72 6.84
CA TYR A 149 -11.72 -3.77 8.19
C TYR A 149 -10.62 -3.57 9.25
N VAL A 150 -9.47 -4.24 9.07
CA VAL A 150 -8.32 -4.10 9.97
C VAL A 150 -7.74 -2.71 9.88
N ARG A 151 -7.59 -2.15 8.67
CA ARG A 151 -7.19 -0.75 8.49
C ARG A 151 -8.12 0.23 9.22
N TYR A 152 -9.44 0.01 9.16
CA TYR A 152 -10.40 0.84 9.88
C TYR A 152 -10.21 0.75 11.42
N ARG A 153 -9.96 -0.45 11.95
CA ARG A 153 -9.89 -0.71 13.40
C ARG A 153 -8.54 -0.37 14.03
N TYR A 154 -7.46 -0.59 13.29
CA TYR A 154 -6.09 -0.53 13.81
C TYR A 154 -5.23 0.54 13.12
N GLY A 155 -5.77 1.23 12.11
CA GLY A 155 -5.03 2.30 11.44
C GLY A 155 -4.60 3.41 12.40
N VAL A 156 -3.39 3.92 12.23
CA VAL A 156 -2.78 4.92 13.10
C VAL A 156 -3.00 6.36 12.63
N ASP A 157 -3.37 6.55 11.36
CA ASP A 157 -3.49 7.87 10.72
C ASP A 157 -4.46 7.88 9.52
N ASN A 158 -5.58 7.16 9.64
CA ASN A 158 -6.63 7.18 8.60
C ASN A 158 -7.12 8.62 8.32
N ALA A 159 -7.17 9.46 9.36
CA ALA A 159 -7.54 10.88 9.23
C ALA A 159 -6.53 11.67 8.40
N GLY A 160 -5.22 11.48 8.59
CA GLY A 160 -4.18 12.12 7.80
C GLY A 160 -4.20 11.71 6.32
N ALA A 161 -4.75 10.53 6.01
CA ALA A 161 -5.00 10.05 4.65
C ALA A 161 -6.33 10.56 4.05
N GLY A 162 -7.21 11.18 4.84
CA GLY A 162 -8.60 11.41 4.45
C GLY A 162 -9.37 10.11 4.18
N TRP A 163 -8.90 8.99 4.74
CA TRP A 163 -9.47 7.67 4.53
C TRP A 163 -10.56 7.38 5.58
N SER A 164 -11.65 6.78 5.12
CA SER A 164 -12.78 6.39 5.97
C SER A 164 -13.45 5.14 5.41
N LEU A 165 -14.42 4.55 6.08
CA LEU A 165 -15.27 3.54 5.42
C LEU A 165 -16.18 4.22 4.40
N THR A 166 -16.44 3.55 3.28
CA THR A 166 -17.39 4.07 2.28
C THR A 166 -18.80 3.97 2.85
N GLU A 167 -19.52 5.10 2.89
CA GLU A 167 -20.92 5.11 3.32
C GLU A 167 -21.77 4.17 2.44
N PHE A 168 -22.82 3.62 3.05
CA PHE A 168 -23.72 2.71 2.34
C PHE A 168 -24.40 3.41 1.16
N ASN A 169 -24.50 2.69 0.04
CA ASN A 169 -25.27 3.07 -1.13
C ASN A 169 -25.99 1.81 -1.68
N PRO A 170 -27.28 1.88 -2.07
CA PRO A 170 -28.01 0.76 -2.67
C PRO A 170 -27.37 0.09 -3.89
N SER A 171 -26.47 0.76 -4.64
CA SER A 171 -25.74 0.14 -5.75
C SER A 171 -24.57 -0.75 -5.32
N GLN A 172 -24.26 -0.80 -4.02
CA GLN A 172 -23.19 -1.60 -3.44
C GLN A 172 -23.65 -3.02 -3.11
N ARG A 173 -22.68 -3.92 -2.92
CA ARG A 173 -22.86 -5.30 -2.49
C ARG A 173 -21.69 -5.75 -1.61
N TYR A 174 -21.92 -6.75 -0.77
CA TYR A 174 -20.92 -7.30 0.15
C TYR A 174 -19.63 -7.77 -0.53
N ASP A 175 -19.66 -8.08 -1.82
CA ASP A 175 -18.52 -8.56 -2.61
C ASP A 175 -17.82 -7.46 -3.42
N ASN A 176 -18.14 -6.18 -3.19
CA ASN A 176 -17.38 -5.06 -3.77
C ASN A 176 -15.98 -4.88 -3.19
N SER A 177 -15.56 -5.73 -2.25
CA SER A 177 -14.24 -5.72 -1.62
C SER A 177 -13.96 -4.44 -0.81
N TYR A 178 -12.75 -4.33 -0.25
CA TYR A 178 -12.21 -3.11 0.35
C TYR A 178 -13.18 -2.45 1.35
N ARG A 179 -13.19 -1.11 1.39
CA ARG A 179 -14.00 -0.23 2.25
C ARG A 179 -15.48 -0.60 2.33
N ILE A 180 -16.08 -1.10 1.25
CA ILE A 180 -17.51 -1.46 1.21
C ILE A 180 -17.73 -2.75 2.02
N THR A 181 -16.97 -3.79 1.72
CA THR A 181 -17.02 -5.03 2.50
C THR A 181 -16.60 -4.79 3.94
N ALA A 182 -15.55 -4.01 4.18
CA ALA A 182 -15.05 -3.66 5.50
C ALA A 182 -16.15 -3.02 6.37
N ARG A 183 -16.91 -2.07 5.82
CA ARG A 183 -18.03 -1.45 6.53
C ARG A 183 -19.09 -2.45 6.94
N PHE A 184 -19.45 -3.35 6.03
CA PHE A 184 -20.39 -4.42 6.33
C PHE A 184 -19.88 -5.36 7.42
N LEU A 185 -18.58 -5.69 7.42
CA LEU A 185 -17.97 -6.48 8.50
C LEU A 185 -18.03 -5.76 9.86
N VAL A 186 -17.81 -4.45 9.91
CA VAL A 186 -17.98 -3.65 11.14
C VAL A 186 -19.42 -3.71 11.64
N TRP A 187 -20.39 -3.54 10.74
CA TRP A 187 -21.81 -3.64 11.08
C TRP A 187 -22.17 -5.03 11.61
N LEU A 188 -21.66 -6.09 10.98
CA LEU A 188 -21.92 -7.46 11.41
C LEU A 188 -21.38 -7.73 12.82
N GLU A 189 -20.18 -7.27 13.14
CA GLU A 189 -19.64 -7.46 14.50
C GLU A 189 -20.46 -6.73 15.56
N LYS A 190 -20.98 -5.53 15.24
CA LYS A 190 -21.86 -4.79 16.14
C LYS A 190 -23.20 -5.49 16.39
N ASN A 191 -23.75 -6.18 15.38
CA ASN A 191 -25.11 -6.71 15.44
C ASN A 191 -25.19 -8.21 15.76
N PHE A 192 -24.10 -8.96 15.59
CA PHE A 192 -24.10 -10.43 15.76
C PHE A 192 -23.03 -10.92 16.73
N SER A 193 -21.75 -10.65 16.45
CA SER A 193 -20.65 -11.15 17.27
C SER A 193 -19.36 -10.38 16.99
N ASP A 194 -18.73 -9.85 18.03
CA ASP A 194 -17.44 -9.14 17.99
C ASP A 194 -16.25 -10.02 17.59
N LYS A 195 -16.47 -11.32 17.40
CA LYS A 195 -15.45 -12.30 16.95
C LYS A 195 -15.62 -12.71 15.50
N LEU A 196 -16.68 -12.26 14.82
CA LEU A 196 -17.04 -12.78 13.50
C LEU A 196 -15.89 -12.63 12.49
N VAL A 197 -15.22 -11.48 12.43
CA VAL A 197 -14.13 -11.27 11.46
C VAL A 197 -12.95 -12.20 11.75
N LYS A 198 -12.62 -12.41 13.03
CA LYS A 198 -11.56 -13.36 13.43
C LYS A 198 -11.90 -14.80 13.05
N ILE A 199 -13.17 -15.19 13.19
CA ILE A 199 -13.64 -16.53 12.79
C ILE A 199 -13.55 -16.71 11.26
N LEU A 200 -13.96 -15.69 10.49
CA LEU A 200 -13.86 -15.72 9.02
C LEU A 200 -12.40 -15.80 8.56
N ASP A 201 -11.51 -14.99 9.15
CA ASP A 201 -10.07 -15.02 8.89
C ASP A 201 -9.49 -16.42 9.17
N ASP A 202 -9.83 -17.01 10.31
CA ASP A 202 -9.34 -18.35 10.68
C ASP A 202 -9.79 -19.43 9.73
N HIS A 203 -11.06 -19.44 9.35
CA HIS A 203 -11.56 -20.40 8.37
C HIS A 203 -10.93 -20.22 6.99
N MET A 204 -10.67 -19.00 6.54
CA MET A 204 -9.94 -18.78 5.28
C MET A 204 -8.50 -19.27 5.38
N ARG A 205 -7.78 -18.91 6.45
CA ARG A 205 -6.39 -19.33 6.67
C ARG A 205 -6.24 -20.85 6.78
N ARG A 206 -7.20 -21.53 7.41
CA ARG A 206 -7.24 -23.00 7.53
C ARG A 206 -7.82 -23.71 6.30
N LYS A 207 -8.25 -22.96 5.27
CA LYS A 207 -8.94 -23.48 4.07
C LYS A 207 -10.19 -24.30 4.39
N THR A 208 -10.90 -23.89 5.44
CA THR A 208 -12.17 -24.49 5.90
C THR A 208 -13.35 -23.53 5.76
N TYR A 209 -13.16 -22.40 5.06
CA TYR A 209 -14.25 -21.51 4.71
C TYR A 209 -15.26 -22.21 3.79
N SER A 210 -16.54 -22.02 4.09
CA SER A 210 -17.64 -22.36 3.19
C SER A 210 -18.75 -21.31 3.33
N PRO A 211 -19.61 -21.12 2.32
CA PRO A 211 -20.73 -20.18 2.42
C PRO A 211 -21.67 -20.46 3.62
N GLY A 212 -21.72 -21.69 4.12
CA GLY A 212 -22.50 -22.05 5.31
C GLY A 212 -22.03 -21.38 6.61
N ILE A 213 -20.79 -20.85 6.65
CA ILE A 213 -20.26 -20.21 7.85
C ILE A 213 -21.12 -19.02 8.29
N TRP A 214 -21.63 -18.23 7.34
CA TRP A 214 -22.49 -17.08 7.63
C TRP A 214 -23.73 -17.49 8.40
N GLN A 215 -24.42 -18.53 7.93
CA GLN A 215 -25.59 -19.09 8.60
C GLN A 215 -25.23 -19.68 9.97
N SER A 216 -24.09 -20.38 10.08
CA SER A 216 -23.67 -20.99 11.35
C SER A 216 -23.33 -19.96 12.43
N GLN A 217 -22.75 -18.83 12.05
CA GLN A 217 -22.28 -17.80 12.99
C GLN A 217 -23.35 -16.75 13.29
N THR A 218 -24.30 -16.52 12.38
CA THR A 218 -25.28 -15.42 12.49
C THR A 218 -26.74 -15.87 12.49
N GLY A 219 -27.01 -17.14 12.14
CA GLY A 219 -28.36 -17.62 11.90
C GLY A 219 -28.99 -17.13 10.59
N LYS A 220 -28.23 -16.47 9.71
CA LYS A 220 -28.71 -15.92 8.43
C LYS A 220 -27.75 -16.21 7.27
N SER A 221 -28.30 -16.32 6.07
CA SER A 221 -27.50 -16.38 4.84
C SER A 221 -26.81 -15.03 4.59
N LEU A 222 -25.72 -15.04 3.80
CA LEU A 222 -24.98 -13.82 3.46
C LEU A 222 -25.88 -12.76 2.78
N ASP A 223 -26.77 -13.18 1.87
CA ASP A 223 -27.71 -12.28 1.21
C ASP A 223 -28.74 -11.68 2.19
N ALA A 224 -29.23 -12.47 3.15
CA ALA A 224 -30.14 -11.98 4.18
C ALA A 224 -29.43 -10.98 5.12
N LEU A 225 -28.17 -11.23 5.47
CA LEU A 225 -27.35 -10.31 6.25
C LEU A 225 -27.14 -8.98 5.51
N TRP A 226 -26.85 -9.03 4.21
CA TRP A 226 -26.71 -7.82 3.41
C TRP A 226 -28.01 -7.04 3.29
N HIS A 227 -29.14 -7.74 3.14
CA HIS A 227 -30.45 -7.11 3.15
C HIS A 227 -30.72 -6.40 4.49
N ASP A 228 -30.42 -7.04 5.62
CA ASP A 228 -30.55 -6.44 6.94
C ASP A 228 -29.66 -5.19 7.09
N TYR A 229 -28.40 -5.27 6.64
CA TYR A 229 -27.47 -4.13 6.62
C TYR A 229 -28.01 -2.99 5.77
N ALA A 230 -28.48 -3.27 4.56
CA ALA A 230 -29.05 -2.27 3.66
C ALA A 230 -30.29 -1.58 4.25
N SER A 231 -31.08 -2.28 5.08
CA SER A 231 -32.23 -1.70 5.77
C SER A 231 -31.86 -0.77 6.94
N ARG A 232 -30.71 -1.02 7.59
CA ARG A 232 -30.25 -0.30 8.80
C ARG A 232 -28.73 -0.14 8.80
N PRO A 233 -28.15 0.68 7.89
CA PRO A 233 -26.70 0.70 7.63
C PRO A 233 -25.87 1.51 8.63
N ALA A 234 -26.45 1.92 9.76
CA ALA A 234 -25.77 2.69 10.78
C ALA A 234 -24.71 1.85 11.52
N LEU A 235 -23.48 2.37 11.60
CA LEU A 235 -22.40 1.80 12.39
C LEU A 235 -22.50 2.14 13.88
#